data_AF-A0A2C8ZMS3-F1
#
_entry.id   AF-A0A2C8ZMS3-F1
#
_cell.length_a   1.000
_cell.length_b   1.000
_cell.length_c   1.000
_cell.angle_alpha   90.00
_cell.angle_beta   90.00
_cell.angle_gamma   90.00
#
_symmetry.space_group_name_H-M   'P 1'
#
loop_
_entity.id
_entity.type
_entity.pdbx_description
1 polymer ?
#
loop_
_entity_poly.entity_id
_entity_poly.type
_entity_poly.pdbx_seq_one_letter_code
_entity_poly.pdbx_strand_id
1 'polypeptide(L)'
;MTHHWRPSDHLERALGRNEWLLIHRGNQLGRIEYGRVAHRPAFRSVTRPDLHTGVEATVGYAWALETACDRLWDWSVRVRAATTANPPPPKEKLSMAAWPWPPIRISDTEWVVMRNSASHPKAVIRRMEADPGHPPFFRAVSWAQVSSDRRLIGYFPSLESADLAILEDAPQLITHGPTGPSRP
;
A
#
# COMPACT_ATOMS: atom_id res chain seq x y z
N MET A 1 -16.69 -29.83 0.66
CA MET A 1 -15.65 -28.99 1.28
C MET A 1 -15.35 -27.86 0.31
N THR A 2 -15.79 -26.66 0.63
CA THR A 2 -15.59 -25.49 -0.24
C THR A 2 -14.15 -25.02 -0.05
N HIS A 3 -13.28 -25.30 -1.02
CA HIS A 3 -11.95 -24.69 -1.03
C HIS A 3 -12.13 -23.19 -1.28
N HIS A 4 -11.96 -22.39 -0.24
CA HIS A 4 -11.88 -20.94 -0.39
C HIS A 4 -10.60 -20.63 -1.15
N TRP A 5 -10.75 -20.18 -2.39
CA TRP A 5 -9.66 -19.70 -3.23
C TRP A 5 -8.86 -18.63 -2.50
N ARG A 6 -7.53 -18.77 -2.42
CA ARG A 6 -6.63 -17.74 -1.89
C ARG A 6 -5.52 -17.41 -2.89
N PRO A 7 -5.11 -16.14 -3.02
CA PRO A 7 -3.98 -15.76 -3.87
C PRO A 7 -2.69 -16.52 -3.53
N SER A 8 -2.41 -16.75 -2.25
CA SER A 8 -1.23 -17.49 -1.78
C SER A 8 -1.13 -18.93 -2.31
N ASP A 9 -2.27 -19.55 -2.63
CA ASP A 9 -2.32 -20.93 -3.13
C ASP A 9 -1.77 -21.04 -4.57
N HIS A 10 -1.53 -19.89 -5.21
CA HIS A 10 -0.99 -19.80 -6.56
C HIS A 10 0.38 -19.13 -6.62
N LEU A 11 1.14 -19.18 -5.52
CA LEU A 11 2.54 -18.80 -5.52
C LEU A 11 3.40 -19.92 -6.10
N GLU A 12 4.21 -19.57 -7.08
CA GLU A 12 5.28 -20.42 -7.58
C GLU A 12 6.63 -19.84 -7.14
N ARG A 13 7.57 -20.70 -6.74
CA ARG A 13 8.93 -20.22 -6.44
C ARG A 13 9.59 -19.74 -7.73
N ALA A 14 10.11 -18.52 -7.71
CA ALA A 14 10.99 -18.04 -8.76
C ALA A 14 12.38 -18.69 -8.63
N LEU A 15 13.23 -18.49 -9.64
CA LEU A 15 14.63 -18.92 -9.60
C LEU A 15 15.46 -18.14 -8.56
N GLY A 16 14.99 -16.95 -8.14
CA GLY A 16 15.60 -16.14 -7.10
C GLY A 16 15.41 -16.74 -5.70
N ARG A 17 16.43 -16.60 -4.84
CA ARG A 17 16.44 -17.21 -3.48
C ARG A 17 15.35 -16.70 -2.52
N ASN A 18 14.70 -15.57 -2.82
CA ASN A 18 13.73 -14.91 -1.94
C ASN A 18 12.55 -14.34 -2.72
N GLU A 19 12.17 -15.01 -3.79
CA GLU A 19 11.23 -14.49 -4.76
C GLU A 19 10.16 -15.53 -5.09
N TRP A 20 8.92 -15.08 -5.13
CA TRP A 20 7.77 -15.87 -5.54
C TRP A 20 7.03 -15.16 -6.66
N LEU A 21 6.55 -15.91 -7.63
CA LEU A 21 5.69 -15.44 -8.70
C LEU A 21 4.25 -15.70 -8.29
N LEU A 22 3.40 -14.68 -8.36
CA LEU A 22 1.98 -14.86 -8.20
C LEU A 22 1.36 -15.13 -9.57
N ILE A 23 0.90 -16.36 -9.80
CA ILE A 23 0.35 -16.79 -11.08
C ILE A 23 -1.15 -16.99 -10.94
N HIS A 24 -1.93 -16.56 -11.93
CA HIS A 24 -3.35 -16.87 -11.96
C HIS A 24 -3.79 -17.28 -13.35
N ARG A 25 -4.35 -18.50 -13.45
CA ARG A 25 -4.80 -19.12 -14.72
C ARG A 25 -3.70 -19.05 -15.80
N GLY A 26 -2.47 -19.44 -15.42
CA GLY A 26 -1.30 -19.43 -16.31
C GLY A 26 -0.71 -18.05 -16.61
N ASN A 27 -1.24 -16.97 -16.03
CA ASN A 27 -0.71 -15.62 -16.22
C ASN A 27 0.01 -15.14 -14.96
N GLN A 28 1.29 -14.77 -15.09
CA GLN A 28 2.01 -14.09 -14.03
C GLN A 28 1.42 -12.69 -13.80
N LEU A 29 0.91 -12.46 -12.60
CA LEU A 29 0.37 -11.16 -12.17
C LEU A 29 1.50 -10.23 -11.73
N GLY A 30 2.51 -10.81 -11.12
CA GLY A 30 3.68 -10.11 -10.62
C GLY A 30 4.47 -11.04 -9.71
N ARG A 31 5.13 -10.42 -8.74
CA ARG A 31 6.16 -11.07 -7.96
C ARG A 31 6.16 -10.53 -6.55
N ILE A 32 6.53 -11.39 -5.61
CA ILE A 32 6.70 -11.04 -4.21
C ILE A 32 8.15 -11.32 -3.86
N GLU A 33 8.80 -10.33 -3.27
CA GLU A 33 10.20 -10.41 -2.88
C GLU A 33 10.29 -10.29 -1.36
N TYR A 34 11.04 -11.19 -0.74
CA TYR A 34 11.35 -11.08 0.68
C TYR A 34 12.65 -10.32 0.90
N GLY A 35 12.60 -9.34 1.79
CA GLY A 35 13.73 -8.47 2.09
C GLY A 35 13.58 -7.80 3.45
N ARG A 36 14.09 -6.56 3.56
CA ARG A 36 13.97 -5.76 4.78
C ARG A 36 13.48 -4.36 4.48
N VAL A 37 12.59 -3.86 5.33
CA VAL A 37 12.14 -2.46 5.38
C VAL A 37 12.36 -1.95 6.80
N ALA A 38 13.12 -0.85 6.94
CA ALA A 38 13.51 -0.31 8.25
C ALA A 38 14.11 -1.39 9.19
N HIS A 39 15.06 -2.17 8.67
CA HIS A 39 15.74 -3.30 9.35
C HIS A 39 14.86 -4.50 9.74
N ARG A 40 13.54 -4.43 9.54
CA ARG A 40 12.61 -5.53 9.81
C ARG A 40 12.35 -6.35 8.55
N PRO A 41 12.23 -7.68 8.65
CA PRO A 41 11.87 -8.50 7.50
C PRO A 41 10.49 -8.13 6.95
N ALA A 42 10.38 -7.96 5.63
CA ALA A 42 9.14 -7.59 4.95
C ALA A 42 9.06 -8.27 3.57
N PHE A 43 7.86 -8.32 3.03
CA PHE A 43 7.57 -8.70 1.66
C PHE A 43 7.26 -7.46 0.82
N ARG A 44 7.80 -7.40 -0.39
CA ARG A 44 7.54 -6.36 -1.39
C ARG A 44 6.78 -6.99 -2.55
N SER A 45 5.59 -6.49 -2.84
CA SER A 45 4.82 -6.88 -4.02
C SER A 45 5.20 -5.99 -5.18
N VAL A 46 5.54 -6.60 -6.31
CA VAL A 46 6.04 -5.95 -7.51
C VAL A 46 5.21 -6.40 -8.70
N THR A 47 4.80 -5.47 -9.56
CA THR A 47 4.06 -5.78 -10.78
C THR A 47 4.95 -6.53 -11.77
N ARG A 48 4.33 -7.21 -12.74
CA ARG A 48 5.07 -7.59 -13.95
C ARG A 48 5.65 -6.33 -14.62
N PRO A 49 6.84 -6.40 -15.27
CA PRO A 49 7.33 -5.33 -16.12
C PRO A 49 6.25 -4.93 -17.13
N ASP A 50 5.94 -3.65 -17.19
CA ASP A 50 5.02 -3.14 -18.21
C ASP A 50 5.63 -3.36 -19.60
N LEU A 51 4.79 -3.77 -20.56
CA LEU A 51 5.27 -4.18 -21.89
C LEU A 51 5.85 -3.02 -22.71
N HIS A 52 5.49 -1.78 -22.39
CA HIS A 52 5.90 -0.60 -23.14
C HIS A 52 7.11 0.07 -22.50
N THR A 53 7.15 0.14 -21.17
CA THR A 53 8.19 0.84 -20.40
C THR A 53 9.25 -0.11 -19.86
N GLY A 54 8.96 -1.40 -19.73
CA GLY A 54 9.82 -2.38 -19.08
C GLY A 54 10.00 -2.16 -17.57
N VAL A 55 9.28 -1.19 -16.99
CA VAL A 55 9.42 -0.80 -15.59
C VAL A 55 8.52 -1.66 -14.71
N GLU A 56 9.07 -2.17 -13.62
CA GLU A 56 8.34 -2.81 -12.55
C GLU A 56 7.88 -1.75 -11.53
N ALA A 57 6.59 -1.76 -11.19
CA ALA A 57 6.04 -0.88 -10.16
C ALA A 57 5.94 -1.63 -8.82
N THR A 58 6.24 -0.94 -7.72
CA THR A 58 6.00 -1.49 -6.38
C THR A 58 4.52 -1.30 -6.03
N VAL A 59 3.80 -2.40 -5.82
CA VAL A 59 2.40 -2.38 -5.38
C VAL A 59 2.31 -2.07 -3.88
N GLY A 60 3.29 -2.51 -3.10
CA GLY A 60 3.40 -2.17 -1.69
C GLY A 60 4.22 -3.16 -0.88
N TYR A 61 4.33 -2.88 0.42
CA TYR A 61 5.08 -3.70 1.39
C TYR A 61 4.16 -4.28 2.47
N ALA A 62 4.34 -5.55 2.79
CA ALA A 62 3.57 -6.22 3.83
C ALA A 62 4.49 -7.03 4.76
N TRP A 63 4.03 -7.25 5.99
CA TRP A 63 4.77 -8.07 6.96
C TRP A 63 4.49 -9.57 6.81
N ALA A 64 3.40 -9.93 6.13
CA ALA A 64 3.01 -11.31 5.84
C ALA A 64 2.96 -11.55 4.33
N LEU A 65 3.32 -12.76 3.92
CA LEU A 65 3.34 -13.18 2.52
C LEU A 65 1.93 -13.13 1.92
N GLU A 66 0.94 -13.60 2.68
CA GLU A 66 -0.47 -13.63 2.29
C GLU A 66 -0.96 -12.22 1.97
N THR A 67 -0.68 -11.24 2.84
CA THR A 67 -1.06 -9.84 2.61
C THR A 67 -0.34 -9.26 1.39
N ALA A 68 0.90 -9.65 1.13
CA ALA A 68 1.60 -9.25 -0.10
C ALA A 68 0.91 -9.84 -1.35
N CYS A 69 0.45 -11.09 -1.29
CA CYS A 69 -0.32 -11.73 -2.37
C CYS A 69 -1.66 -11.04 -2.60
N ASP A 70 -2.42 -10.78 -1.54
CA ASP A 70 -3.73 -10.14 -1.60
C ASP A 70 -3.63 -8.75 -2.25
N ARG A 71 -2.61 -7.97 -1.89
CA ARG A 71 -2.38 -6.65 -2.52
C ARG A 71 -2.05 -6.74 -4.00
N LEU A 72 -1.19 -7.68 -4.38
CA LEU A 72 -0.82 -7.88 -5.78
C LEU A 72 -2.01 -8.38 -6.60
N TRP A 73 -2.84 -9.25 -6.02
CA TRP A 73 -4.10 -9.70 -6.60
C TRP A 73 -5.08 -8.53 -6.79
N ASP A 74 -5.36 -7.76 -5.74
CA ASP A 74 -6.28 -6.62 -5.77
C ASP A 74 -5.84 -5.55 -6.77
N TRP A 75 -4.54 -5.29 -6.87
CA TRP A 75 -3.98 -4.45 -7.93
C TRP A 75 -4.30 -5.03 -9.31
N SER A 76 -4.06 -6.32 -9.54
CA SER A 76 -4.27 -6.97 -10.84
C SER A 76 -5.74 -6.94 -11.28
N VAL A 77 -6.67 -7.13 -10.34
CA VAL A 77 -8.11 -7.05 -10.60
C VAL A 77 -8.52 -5.65 -11.01
N ARG A 78 -8.00 -4.61 -10.32
CA ARG A 78 -8.27 -3.21 -10.65
C ARG A 78 -7.72 -2.81 -12.01
N VAL A 79 -6.47 -3.16 -12.32
CA VAL A 79 -5.87 -2.83 -13.62
C VAL A 79 -6.66 -3.48 -14.74
N ARG A 80 -7.04 -4.75 -14.60
CA ARG A 80 -7.88 -5.43 -15.61
C ARG A 80 -9.24 -4.77 -15.78
N ALA A 81 -9.89 -4.35 -14.68
CA ALA A 81 -11.14 -3.61 -14.75
C ALA A 81 -10.97 -2.26 -15.48
N ALA A 82 -9.87 -1.55 -15.22
CA ALA A 82 -9.56 -0.28 -15.90
C ALA A 82 -9.22 -0.46 -17.38
N THR A 83 -8.48 -1.50 -17.76
CA THR A 83 -8.14 -1.78 -19.18
C THR A 83 -9.35 -2.23 -20.01
N THR A 84 -10.38 -2.80 -19.37
CA THR A 84 -11.59 -3.26 -20.07
C THR A 84 -12.61 -2.13 -20.30
N ALA A 85 -12.48 -0.99 -19.60
CA ALA A 85 -13.35 0.17 -19.75
C ALA A 85 -12.69 1.23 -20.67
N ASN A 86 -13.36 1.64 -21.75
CA ASN A 86 -12.97 2.78 -22.60
C ASN A 86 -12.83 4.11 -21.78
N PRO A 87 -12.08 5.13 -22.23
CA PRO A 87 -11.56 6.24 -21.39
C PRO A 87 -12.66 7.19 -20.85
N PRO A 88 -12.37 8.00 -19.81
CA PRO A 88 -13.25 8.14 -18.64
C PRO A 88 -14.25 9.30 -18.74
N PRO A 89 -15.39 9.28 -18.02
CA PRO A 89 -16.05 10.51 -17.62
C PRO A 89 -15.29 11.17 -16.45
N PRO A 90 -15.29 12.51 -16.39
CA PRO A 90 -14.44 13.30 -15.50
C PRO A 90 -14.97 13.33 -14.06
N LYS A 91 -14.04 13.56 -13.12
CA LYS A 91 -14.25 13.76 -11.66
C LYS A 91 -14.61 12.47 -10.91
N GLU A 92 -13.59 11.63 -10.79
CA GLU A 92 -13.55 10.47 -9.91
C GLU A 92 -13.91 10.89 -8.48
N LYS A 93 -15.13 10.58 -8.05
CA LYS A 93 -15.41 10.40 -6.62
C LYS A 93 -14.43 9.32 -6.18
N LEU A 94 -13.48 9.67 -5.30
CA LEU A 94 -12.64 8.70 -4.60
C LEU A 94 -13.55 7.55 -4.14
N SER A 95 -13.52 6.42 -4.85
CA SER A 95 -14.29 5.26 -4.44
C SER A 95 -13.69 4.79 -3.13
N MET A 96 -14.48 4.86 -2.06
CA MET A 96 -14.11 4.32 -0.75
C MET A 96 -13.81 2.81 -0.77
N ALA A 97 -13.93 2.13 -1.92
CA ALA A 97 -13.61 0.73 -2.12
C ALA A 97 -12.19 0.46 -2.67
N ALA A 98 -11.41 1.47 -3.06
CA ALA A 98 -10.05 1.27 -3.57
C ALA A 98 -9.05 1.09 -2.42
N TRP A 99 -8.73 -0.15 -2.02
CA TRP A 99 -7.70 -0.47 -1.04
C TRP A 99 -6.35 -0.84 -1.68
N PRO A 100 -5.18 -0.39 -1.21
CA PRO A 100 -5.03 0.64 -0.19
C PRO A 100 -5.56 1.97 -0.71
N TRP A 101 -6.18 2.75 0.18
CA TRP A 101 -6.72 4.05 -0.20
C TRP A 101 -5.56 4.99 -0.59
N PRO A 102 -5.71 5.72 -1.71
CA PRO A 102 -4.74 6.76 -2.04
C PRO A 102 -4.71 7.80 -0.90
N PRO A 103 -3.57 8.47 -0.68
CA PRO A 103 -3.50 9.58 0.25
C PRO A 103 -4.62 10.59 0.01
N ILE A 104 -5.42 10.85 1.04
CA ILE A 104 -6.52 11.81 1.00
C ILE A 104 -5.92 13.19 1.28
N ARG A 105 -5.90 14.06 0.28
CA ARG A 105 -5.41 15.43 0.44
C ARG A 105 -6.36 16.22 1.34
N ILE A 106 -5.84 16.77 2.45
CA ILE A 106 -6.62 17.57 3.42
C ILE A 106 -6.22 19.05 3.43
N SER A 107 -5.07 19.38 2.83
CA SER A 107 -4.65 20.77 2.59
C SER A 107 -3.73 20.84 1.36
N ASP A 108 -3.24 22.04 1.04
CA ASP A 108 -2.31 22.22 -0.07
C ASP A 108 -1.00 21.43 0.09
N THR A 109 -0.59 21.19 1.33
CA THR A 109 0.68 20.54 1.66
C THR A 109 0.51 19.31 2.54
N GLU A 110 -0.71 18.83 2.80
CA GLU A 110 -0.94 17.73 3.75
C GLU A 110 -1.93 16.69 3.22
N TRP A 111 -1.57 15.43 3.44
CA TRP A 111 -2.35 14.25 3.08
C TRP A 111 -2.49 13.34 4.28
N VAL A 112 -3.67 12.73 4.41
CA VAL A 112 -3.97 11.70 5.38
C VAL A 112 -3.95 10.35 4.68
N VAL A 113 -3.24 9.39 5.26
CA VAL A 113 -3.15 8.04 4.71
C VAL A 113 -3.97 7.09 5.56
N MET A 114 -4.93 6.46 4.89
CA MET A 114 -5.74 5.39 5.45
C MET A 114 -5.08 4.06 5.05
N ARG A 115 -4.79 3.23 6.05
CA ARG A 115 -4.38 1.83 5.88
C ARG A 115 -5.42 1.00 6.61
N ASN A 116 -5.08 0.35 7.72
CA ASN A 116 -5.90 -0.62 8.48
C ASN A 116 -7.40 -0.30 8.72
N SER A 117 -7.86 0.95 8.63
CA SER A 117 -9.25 1.34 8.88
C SER A 117 -9.68 2.53 8.01
N ALA A 118 -10.93 2.52 7.54
CA ALA A 118 -11.53 3.63 6.81
C ALA A 118 -11.86 4.84 7.70
N SER A 119 -11.91 4.64 9.02
CA SER A 119 -12.27 5.69 9.99
C SER A 119 -11.10 6.13 10.87
N HIS A 120 -10.00 5.38 10.88
CA HIS A 120 -8.82 5.68 11.68
C HIS A 120 -7.61 5.87 10.78
N PRO A 121 -7.12 7.11 10.63
CA PRO A 121 -5.93 7.34 9.83
C PRO A 121 -4.72 6.62 10.40
N LYS A 122 -3.84 6.19 9.51
CA LYS A 122 -2.59 5.53 9.87
C LYS A 122 -1.46 6.53 10.00
N ALA A 123 -1.43 7.50 9.10
CA ALA A 123 -0.34 8.45 8.98
C ALA A 123 -0.78 9.76 8.33
N VAL A 124 0.10 10.74 8.46
CA VAL A 124 0.03 12.02 7.76
C VAL A 124 1.31 12.18 6.95
N ILE A 125 1.15 12.60 5.70
CA ILE A 125 2.26 13.04 4.86
C ILE A 125 2.14 14.55 4.71
N ARG A 126 3.22 15.28 4.96
CA ARG A 126 3.30 16.71 4.73
C ARG A 126 4.39 17.04 3.72
N ARG A 127 4.08 17.83 2.70
CA ARG A 127 5.04 18.47 1.83
C ARG A 127 5.71 19.62 2.57
N MET A 128 7.03 19.61 2.58
CA MET A 128 7.88 20.64 3.13
C MET A 128 8.55 21.35 1.97
N GLU A 129 8.44 22.68 1.95
CA GLU A 129 9.31 23.48 1.11
C GLU A 129 10.72 23.44 1.73
N ALA A 130 11.72 23.27 0.89
CA ALA A 130 13.12 23.30 1.30
C ALA A 130 13.70 24.71 1.04
N ASP A 131 14.90 24.96 1.58
CA ASP A 131 15.62 26.21 1.35
C ASP A 131 15.85 26.46 -0.16
N PRO A 132 16.05 27.73 -0.58
CA PRO A 132 16.34 28.06 -1.97
C PRO A 132 17.51 27.23 -2.51
N GLY A 133 17.24 26.37 -3.49
CA GLY A 133 18.22 25.46 -4.10
C GLY A 133 18.00 23.97 -3.79
N HIS A 134 17.06 23.62 -2.91
CA HIS A 134 16.69 22.24 -2.63
C HIS A 134 15.26 21.93 -3.13
N PRO A 135 15.03 20.73 -3.70
CA PRO A 135 13.68 20.33 -4.08
C PRO A 135 12.80 20.13 -2.85
N PRO A 136 11.48 20.37 -2.95
CA PRO A 136 10.55 20.06 -1.86
C PRO A 136 10.60 18.57 -1.54
N PHE A 137 10.39 18.24 -0.27
CA PHE A 137 10.38 16.86 0.20
C PHE A 137 9.13 16.58 1.03
N PHE A 138 8.86 15.31 1.29
CA PHE A 138 7.67 14.85 1.98
C PHE A 138 8.08 14.23 3.31
N ARG A 139 7.50 14.70 4.40
CA ARG A 139 7.67 14.16 5.74
C ARG A 139 6.45 13.30 6.08
N ALA A 140 6.66 12.00 6.29
CA ALA A 140 5.63 11.09 6.77
C ALA A 140 5.74 10.88 8.28
N VAL A 141 4.62 10.96 8.99
CA VAL A 141 4.51 10.72 10.42
C VAL A 141 3.31 9.82 10.72
N SER A 142 3.35 9.08 11.83
CA SER A 142 2.18 8.34 12.30
C SER A 142 1.01 9.29 12.61
N TRP A 143 -0.22 8.80 12.48
CA TRP A 143 -1.38 9.55 12.91
C TRP A 143 -1.43 9.61 14.44
N ALA A 144 -1.75 10.80 14.94
CA ALA A 144 -2.19 11.05 16.30
C ALA A 144 -3.02 12.34 16.30
N GLN A 145 -4.00 12.40 17.21
CA GLN A 145 -4.88 13.56 17.35
C GLN A 145 -4.07 14.79 17.78
N VAL A 146 -3.13 14.62 18.72
CA VAL A 146 -2.18 15.65 19.13
C VAL A 146 -0.91 15.51 18.30
N SER A 147 -0.40 16.63 17.76
CA SER A 147 0.77 16.62 16.88
C SER A 147 2.06 16.15 17.57
N SER A 148 2.19 16.36 18.88
CA SER A 148 3.33 15.92 19.70
C SER A 148 3.48 14.40 19.78
N ASP A 149 2.38 13.67 19.63
CA ASP A 149 2.34 12.21 19.80
C ASP A 149 2.65 11.49 18.48
N ARG A 150 2.75 12.25 17.38
CA ARG A 150 3.08 11.72 16.06
C ARG A 150 4.55 11.32 16.00
N ARG A 151 4.80 10.10 15.56
CA ARG A 151 6.17 9.56 15.40
C ARG A 151 6.62 9.72 13.96
N LEU A 152 7.88 10.13 13.76
CA LEU A 152 8.46 10.24 12.42
C LEU A 152 8.58 8.85 11.78
N ILE A 153 8.05 8.70 10.57
CA ILE A 153 8.25 7.52 9.72
C ILE A 153 9.47 7.75 8.83
N GLY A 154 9.56 8.93 8.20
CA GLY A 154 10.72 9.30 7.39
C GLY A 154 10.53 10.56 6.56
N TYR A 155 11.56 10.85 5.76
CA TYR A 155 11.58 11.91 4.75
C TYR A 155 11.77 11.28 3.38
N PHE A 156 11.04 11.79 2.39
CA PHE A 156 10.92 11.15 1.08
C PHE A 156 10.94 12.21 -0.03
N PRO A 157 11.48 11.88 -1.21
CA PRO A 157 11.53 12.82 -2.33
C PRO A 157 10.16 12.99 -3.02
N SER A 158 9.20 12.10 -2.78
CA SER A 158 7.88 12.16 -3.42
C SER A 158 6.75 11.71 -2.49
N LEU A 159 5.51 12.14 -2.79
CA LEU A 159 4.31 11.68 -2.09
C LEU A 159 4.14 10.17 -2.20
N GLU A 160 4.39 9.59 -3.38
CA GLU A 160 4.27 8.16 -3.64
C GLU A 160 5.24 7.34 -2.78
N SER A 161 6.51 7.76 -2.68
CA SER A 161 7.50 7.07 -1.84
C SER A 161 7.16 7.18 -0.34
N ALA A 162 6.63 8.33 0.10
CA ALA A 162 6.11 8.50 1.45
C ALA A 162 4.89 7.59 1.74
N ASP A 163 3.97 7.46 0.78
CA ASP A 163 2.78 6.63 0.89
C ASP A 163 3.13 5.13 0.99
N LEU A 164 4.06 4.66 0.14
CA LEU A 164 4.55 3.29 0.16
C LEU A 164 5.29 2.92 1.46
N ALA A 165 5.91 3.90 2.12
CA ALA A 165 6.59 3.70 3.40
C ALA A 165 5.64 3.56 4.59
N ILE A 166 4.36 3.94 4.43
CA ILE A 166 3.34 3.80 5.48
C ILE A 166 2.75 2.39 5.40
N LEU A 167 3.27 1.55 6.28
CA LEU A 167 2.90 0.14 6.36
C LEU A 167 1.61 -0.07 7.16
N GLU A 168 0.89 -1.12 6.79
CA GLU A 168 -0.20 -1.67 7.60
C GLU A 168 0.35 -2.23 8.93
N ASP A 169 -0.54 -2.36 9.91
CA ASP A 169 -0.18 -3.04 11.15
C ASP A 169 -0.01 -4.53 10.87
N ALA A 170 0.84 -5.19 11.66
CA ALA A 170 0.85 -6.64 11.66
C ALA A 170 -0.57 -7.14 12.02
N PRO A 171 -1.06 -8.26 11.44
CA PRO A 171 -2.44 -8.74 11.66
C PRO A 171 -2.82 -8.86 13.14
N GLN A 172 -1.85 -9.22 13.99
CA GLN A 172 -1.99 -9.32 15.45
C GLN A 172 -2.31 -7.98 16.17
N LEU A 173 -2.03 -6.85 15.53
CA LEU A 173 -2.15 -5.50 16.08
C LEU A 173 -3.28 -4.70 15.45
N ILE A 174 -4.10 -5.31 14.57
CA ILE A 174 -5.33 -4.70 14.06
C ILE A 174 -6.30 -4.60 15.23
N THR A 175 -6.14 -3.54 16.01
CA THR A 175 -7.08 -3.18 17.05
C THR A 175 -8.30 -2.68 16.31
N HIS A 176 -9.34 -3.51 16.21
CA HIS A 176 -10.67 -3.00 15.90
C HIS A 176 -10.91 -1.83 16.86
N GLY A 177 -11.30 -0.67 16.33
CA GLY A 177 -11.49 0.56 17.12
C GLY A 177 -12.34 0.31 18.37
N PRO A 178 -12.30 1.23 19.35
CA PRO A 178 -12.73 0.99 20.72
C PRO A 178 -14.10 0.30 20.74
N THR A 179 -14.13 -0.95 21.24
CA THR A 179 -15.36 -1.55 21.73
C THR A 179 -15.92 -0.57 22.75
N GLY A 180 -17.03 0.09 22.39
CA GLY A 180 -17.75 0.98 23.29
C GLY A 180 -18.03 0.27 24.62
N PRO A 181 -18.11 1.01 25.74
CA PRO A 181 -18.20 0.40 27.05
C PRO A 181 -19.40 -0.54 27.11
N SER A 182 -19.14 -1.81 27.40
CA SER A 182 -20.14 -2.78 27.80
C SER A 182 -20.85 -2.23 29.03
N ARG A 183 -22.09 -1.80 28.83
CA ARG A 183 -22.96 -1.30 29.90
C ARG A 183 -23.39 -2.49 30.77
N PRO A 184 -23.37 -2.36 32.11
CA PRO A 184 -23.78 -3.42 33.04
C PRO A 184 -25.26 -3.78 32.93
#